data_AF-X1JC04-F1
#
_entry.id   AF-X1JC04-F1
#
_cell.length_a   1.000
_cell.length_b   1.000
_cell.length_c   1.000
_cell.angle_alpha   90.00
_cell.angle_beta   90.00
_cell.angle_gamma   90.00
#
_symmetry.space_group_name_H-M   'P 1'
#
loop_
_entity.id
_entity.type
_entity.pdbx_description
1 polymer ?
#
loop_
_entity_poly.entity_id
_entity_poly.type
_entity_poly.pdbx_seq_one_letter_code
_entity_poly.pdbx_strand_id
1 'polypeptide(L)'
;LAPATNSFCPGAGGMLCPNCHQNQISYSVSAKGLDGLQLLQSNDYDTASQLEMNPKVSNEIEGVMRNYLKYLLEREIKSTAWLDTLRAQKATLG
;
A
#
# COMPACT_ATOMS: atom_id res chain seq x y z
N LEU A 1 -7.34 13.37 8.81
CA LEU A 1 -7.96 12.03 8.83
C LEU A 1 -8.17 11.64 10.29
N ALA A 2 -9.25 10.94 10.62
CA ALA A 2 -9.50 10.50 12.00
C ALA A 2 -8.57 9.32 12.36
N PRO A 3 -8.25 9.09 13.65
CA PRO A 3 -7.44 7.95 14.11
C PRO A 3 -8.13 6.59 13.97
N ALA A 4 -9.27 6.52 13.28
CA ALA A 4 -9.99 5.30 12.95
C ALA A 4 -9.46 4.66 11.65
N THR A 5 -9.86 3.42 11.37
CA THR A 5 -9.52 2.74 10.12
C THR A 5 -10.05 3.52 8.93
N ASN A 6 -9.13 4.11 8.16
CA ASN A 6 -9.42 4.75 6.89
C ASN A 6 -9.33 3.68 5.78
N SER A 7 -9.78 3.99 4.56
CA SER A 7 -9.60 3.08 3.43
C SER A 7 -8.96 3.79 2.25
N PHE A 8 -8.20 3.08 1.44
CA PHE A 8 -7.68 3.58 0.18
C PHE A 8 -8.62 3.17 -0.96
N CYS A 9 -9.11 4.13 -1.73
CA CYS A 9 -9.90 3.88 -2.92
C CYS A 9 -9.14 4.36 -4.17
N PRO A 10 -8.70 3.44 -5.05
CA PRO A 10 -8.04 3.81 -6.30
C PRO A 10 -8.89 4.75 -7.17
N GLY A 11 -10.20 4.47 -7.27
CA GLY A 11 -11.13 5.26 -8.08
C GLY A 11 -11.44 6.65 -7.53
N ALA A 12 -11.29 6.87 -6.22
CA ALA A 12 -11.36 8.20 -5.62
C ALA A 12 -10.01 8.94 -5.61
N GLY A 13 -8.94 8.29 -6.08
CA GLY A 13 -7.60 8.87 -6.14
C GLY A 13 -6.88 8.94 -4.79
N GLY A 14 -7.35 8.27 -3.74
CA GLY A 14 -6.67 8.33 -2.44
C GLY A 14 -7.44 7.78 -1.25
N MET A 15 -7.18 8.39 -0.09
CA MET A 15 -7.73 7.96 1.21
C MET A 15 -9.17 8.46 1.41
N LEU A 16 -10.04 7.55 1.83
CA LEU A 16 -11.40 7.79 2.26
C LEU A 16 -11.49 7.73 3.79
N CYS A 17 -12.25 8.66 4.34
CA CYS A 17 -12.65 8.61 5.74
C CYS A 17 -13.57 7.40 6.00
N PRO A 18 -13.73 6.96 7.28
CA PRO A 18 -14.61 5.83 7.60
C PRO A 18 -16.04 6.00 7.13
N ASN A 19 -16.54 7.24 6.99
CA ASN A 19 -17.91 7.53 6.55
C ASN A 19 -18.02 7.77 5.03
N CYS A 20 -16.90 7.72 4.30
CA CYS A 20 -16.81 8.14 2.91
C CYS A 20 -16.81 6.98 1.90
N HIS A 21 -16.88 5.72 2.36
CA HIS A 21 -16.61 4.53 1.54
C HIS A 21 -17.83 3.95 0.78
N GLN A 22 -19.03 4.55 0.90
CA GLN A 22 -20.26 3.95 0.39
C GLN A 22 -20.19 3.71 -1.14
N ASN A 23 -20.46 2.46 -1.54
CA ASN A 23 -20.48 1.96 -2.92
C ASN A 23 -19.15 2.05 -3.68
N GLN A 24 -18.01 2.22 -3.01
CA GLN A 24 -16.70 2.24 -3.66
C GLN A 24 -15.85 1.03 -3.28
N ILE A 25 -15.12 0.48 -4.25
CA ILE A 25 -14.09 -0.53 -3.99
C ILE A 25 -12.94 0.17 -3.27
N SER A 26 -12.77 -0.15 -2.00
CA SER A 26 -11.70 0.41 -1.16
C SER A 26 -11.07 -0.66 -0.30
N TYR A 27 -9.82 -0.42 0.09
CA TYR A 27 -9.00 -1.32 0.90
C TYR A 27 -8.76 -0.67 2.26
N SER A 28 -9.13 -1.33 3.34
CA SER A 28 -8.84 -0.82 4.69
C SER A 28 -7.34 -0.59 4.87
N VAL A 29 -7.00 0.53 5.50
CA VAL A 29 -5.63 0.90 5.85
C VAL A 29 -5.59 1.20 7.33
N SER A 30 -4.68 0.54 8.04
CA SER A 30 -4.44 0.80 9.45
C SER A 30 -3.93 2.23 9.69
N ALA A 31 -4.06 2.75 10.91
CA ALA A 31 -3.48 4.05 11.25
C ALA A 31 -1.96 4.09 10.97
N LYS A 32 -1.24 2.99 11.24
CA LYS A 32 0.19 2.87 10.96
C LYS A 32 0.51 2.80 9.46
N GLY A 33 -0.32 2.14 8.67
CA GLY A 33 -0.23 2.16 7.21
C GLY A 33 -0.42 3.57 6.65
N LEU A 34 -1.39 4.32 7.19
CA LEU A 34 -1.62 5.71 6.81
C LEU A 34 -0.44 6.61 7.18
N ASP A 35 0.08 6.49 8.41
CA ASP A 35 1.28 7.23 8.85
C ASP A 35 2.46 6.95 7.91
N GLY A 36 2.67 5.67 7.55
CA GLY A 36 3.73 5.25 6.63
C GLY A 36 3.54 5.82 5.22
N LEU A 37 2.33 5.78 4.66
CA LEU A 37 2.02 6.38 3.36
C LEU A 37 2.26 7.89 3.36
N GLN A 38 1.85 8.60 4.42
CA GLN A 38 2.07 10.04 4.55
C GLN A 38 3.55 10.38 4.64
N LEU A 39 4.33 9.62 5.41
CA LEU A 39 5.77 9.80 5.52
C LEU A 39 6.44 9.58 4.16
N LEU A 40 6.11 8.48 3.46
CA LEU A 40 6.65 8.20 2.13
C LEU A 40 6.28 9.28 1.10
N GLN A 41 5.08 9.87 1.19
CA GLN A 41 4.62 10.91 0.27
C GLN A 41 5.26 12.28 0.56
N SER A 42 5.52 12.60 1.83
CA SER A 42 5.90 13.95 2.27
C SER A 42 7.41 14.16 2.33
N ASN A 43 8.21 13.10 2.15
CA ASN A 43 9.66 13.14 2.28
C ASN A 43 10.35 12.80 0.96
N ASP A 44 11.60 13.24 0.82
CA ASP A 44 12.44 12.85 -0.30
C ASP A 44 12.86 11.36 -0.21
N TYR A 45 13.47 10.86 -1.28
CA TYR A 45 13.92 9.48 -1.35
C TYR A 45 15.00 9.16 -0.31
N ASP A 46 15.93 10.08 -0.05
CA ASP A 46 17.03 9.86 0.89
C ASP A 46 16.50 9.65 2.31
N THR A 47 15.46 10.40 2.70
CA THR A 47 14.78 10.23 3.99
C THR A 47 13.89 8.99 3.99
N ALA A 48 13.09 8.79 2.94
CA ALA A 48 12.14 7.68 2.85
C ALA A 48 12.84 6.30 2.83
N SER A 49 14.00 6.21 2.17
CA SER A 49 14.76 4.97 2.04
C SER A 49 15.38 4.47 3.36
N GLN A 50 15.55 5.36 4.33
CA GLN A 50 16.06 5.03 5.66
C GLN A 50 14.97 4.62 6.65
N LEU A 51 13.69 4.71 6.25
CA LEU A 51 12.58 4.38 7.13
C LEU A 51 12.52 2.87 7.39
N GLU A 52 12.82 2.48 8.63
CA GLU A 52 12.56 1.13 9.10
C GLU A 52 11.07 0.93 9.39
N MET A 53 10.42 0.06 8.62
CA MET A 53 9.00 -0.25 8.78
C MET A 53 8.80 -1.66 9.34
N ASN A 54 7.80 -1.79 10.21
CA ASN A 54 7.31 -3.10 10.62
C ASN A 54 6.90 -3.90 9.37
N PRO A 55 7.29 -5.18 9.24
CA PRO A 55 6.96 -6.00 8.05
C PRO A 55 5.47 -6.05 7.72
N LYS A 56 4.59 -6.02 8.72
CA LYS A 56 3.13 -6.00 8.51
C LYS A 56 2.67 -4.70 7.84
N VAL A 57 3.22 -3.57 8.28
CA VAL A 57 2.92 -2.24 7.72
C VAL A 57 3.49 -2.14 6.30
N SER A 58 4.71 -2.63 6.09
CA SER A 58 5.34 -2.67 4.77
C SER A 58 4.50 -3.49 3.77
N ASN A 59 4.03 -4.68 4.17
CA ASN A 59 3.16 -5.50 3.34
C ASN A 59 1.80 -4.85 3.06
N GLU A 60 1.20 -4.16 4.04
CA GLU A 60 -0.05 -3.41 3.86
C GLU A 60 0.14 -2.29 2.81
N ILE A 61 1.19 -1.48 2.95
CA ILE A 61 1.53 -0.40 2.01
C ILE A 61 1.82 -0.96 0.62
N GLU A 62 2.59 -2.04 0.52
CA GLU A 62 2.86 -2.73 -0.75
C GLU A 62 1.55 -3.17 -1.43
N GLY A 63 0.61 -3.73 -0.68
CA GLY A 63 -0.70 -4.13 -1.19
C GLY A 63 -1.51 -2.96 -1.74
N VAL A 64 -1.56 -1.83 -1.00
CA VAL A 64 -2.22 -0.60 -1.44
C VAL A 64 -1.61 -0.09 -2.75
N MET A 65 -0.28 0.02 -2.82
CA MET A 65 0.42 0.52 -4.00
C MET A 65 0.26 -0.37 -5.22
N ARG A 66 0.30 -1.69 -5.05
CA ARG A 66 0.06 -2.66 -6.13
C ARG A 66 -1.35 -2.51 -6.70
N ASN A 67 -2.36 -2.44 -5.84
CA ASN A 67 -3.74 -2.23 -6.27
C ASN A 67 -3.93 -0.89 -6.99
N TYR A 68 -3.30 0.17 -6.48
CA TYR A 68 -3.39 1.48 -7.10
C TYR A 68 -2.73 1.52 -8.49
N LEU A 69 -1.52 0.98 -8.62
CA LEU A 69 -0.83 0.92 -9.89
C LEU A 69 -1.57 0.01 -10.89
N LYS A 70 -2.10 -1.12 -10.43
CA LYS A 70 -2.95 -1.98 -11.28
C LYS A 70 -4.19 -1.24 -11.78
N TYR A 71 -4.84 -0.45 -10.92
CA TYR A 71 -5.96 0.39 -11.30
C TYR A 71 -5.57 1.42 -12.35
N LEU A 72 -4.48 2.18 -12.14
CA LEU A 72 -4.01 3.20 -13.07
C LEU A 72 -3.54 2.64 -14.42
N LEU A 73 -2.91 1.47 -14.41
CA LEU A 73 -2.37 0.83 -15.61
C LEU A 73 -3.37 -0.07 -16.32
N GLU A 74 -4.53 -0.32 -15.70
CA GLU A 74 -5.57 -1.27 -16.09
C GLU A 74 -5.02 -2.67 -16.42
N ARG A 75 -3.89 -3.04 -15.82
CA ARG A 75 -3.19 -4.30 -16.07
C ARG A 75 -2.33 -4.71 -14.89
N GLU A 76 -1.97 -5.99 -14.86
CA GLU A 76 -0.99 -6.51 -13.91
C GLU A 76 0.43 -6.03 -14.22
N ILE A 77 1.21 -5.79 -13.18
CA ILE A 77 2.63 -5.43 -13.30
C ILE A 77 3.46 -6.72 -13.35
N LYS A 78 4.12 -6.98 -14.48
CA LYS A 78 4.88 -8.23 -14.68
C LYS A 78 6.07 -8.37 -13.73
N SER A 79 6.74 -7.26 -13.41
CA SER A 79 7.90 -7.28 -12.50
C SER A 79 7.51 -7.68 -11.08
N THR A 80 6.30 -7.34 -10.63
CA THR A 80 5.87 -7.68 -9.28
C THR A 80 5.54 -9.17 -9.15
N ALA A 81 4.92 -9.78 -10.15
CA ALA A 81 4.67 -11.23 -10.18
C ALA A 81 5.98 -12.04 -10.17
N TRP A 82 7.01 -11.57 -10.87
CA TRP A 82 8.34 -12.19 -10.85
C TRP A 82 9.01 -12.08 -9.47
N LEU A 83 8.94 -10.90 -8.82
CA LEU A 83 9.44 -10.72 -7.46
C LEU A 83 8.74 -11.63 -6.45
N ASP A 84 7.42 -11.80 -6.58
CA ASP A 84 6.65 -12.70 -5.71
C ASP A 84 7.11 -14.15 -5.87
N THR A 85 7.43 -14.57 -7.10
CA THR A 85 8.00 -15.89 -7.38
C THR A 85 9.35 -16.09 -6.69
N LEU A 86 10.25 -15.09 -6.77
CA LEU A 86 11.56 -15.15 -6.11
C LEU A 86 11.43 -15.19 -4.58
N ARG A 87 10.51 -14.41 -4.01
CA ARG A 87 10.23 -14.41 -2.56
C ARG A 87 9.71 -15.77 -2.09
N ALA A 88 8.80 -16.38 -2.84
CA ALA A 88 8.27 -17.71 -2.54
C ALA A 88 9.37 -18.79 -2.58
N GLN A 89 10.22 -18.78 -3.61
CA GLN A 89 11.36 -19.70 -3.71
C GLN A 89 12.31 -19.57 -2.51
N LYS A 90 12.66 -18.33 -2.13
CA LYS A 90 13.50 -18.06 -0.96
C LYS A 90 12.89 -18.62 0.33
N ALA A 91 11.58 -18.50 0.52
CA ALA A 91 10.88 -19.01 1.70
C ALA A 91 10.79 -20.55 1.75
N THR A 92 10.97 -21.23 0.62
CA THR A 92 10.94 -22.71 0.55
C THR A 92 12.33 -23.34 0.71
N LEU A 93 13.39 -22.53 0.60
CA LEU A 93 14.80 -22.94 0.64
C LEU A 93 15.46 -22.70 2.01
N GLY A 94 14.74 -22.13 2.97
CA GLY A 94 15.19 -21.90 4.35
C GLY A 94 14.31 -22.62 5.35
#